data_AF-A0A1E4FG49-F1
#
_entry.id   AF-A0A1E4FG49-F1
#
_cell.length_a   1.000
_cell.length_b   1.000
_cell.length_c   1.000
_cell.angle_alpha   90.00
_cell.angle_beta   90.00
_cell.angle_gamma   90.00
#
_symmetry.space_group_name_H-M   'P 1'
#
loop_
_entity.id
_entity.type
_entity.pdbx_description
1 polymer ?
#
loop_
_entity_poly.entity_id
_entity_poly.type
_entity_poly.pdbx_seq_one_letter_code
_entity_poly.pdbx_strand_id
1 'polypeptide(L)'
;MNALASRIDFGDDSGDWPNDGECDDPDFVGSGAATDPYDANRMADASDCRAAFIAGTVTLRSLDGGAPGGFDYGNDSSRWSNDGECDDLRFTGPGMAKKLDHDDVAADATDCKALEAEGQVSIRPVYHPDYALGAPYDTSAVDFGDDSSPYANDSICDDPRFEGPGMAMTLLDSDRLTDATDCKAAFESGLITLVEGES
;
A
#
# COMPACT_ATOMS: atom_id res chain seq x y z
N MET A 1 -18.60 -11.54 -5.66
CA MET A 1 -18.56 -11.37 -4.19
C MET A 1 -19.43 -12.38 -3.43
N ASN A 2 -20.76 -12.46 -3.62
CA ASN A 2 -21.63 -13.35 -2.79
C ASN A 2 -21.25 -14.85 -2.75
N ALA A 3 -20.76 -15.44 -3.84
CA ALA A 3 -20.32 -16.85 -3.86
C ALA A 3 -18.93 -17.09 -3.23
N LEU A 4 -18.17 -16.02 -2.99
CA LEU A 4 -16.91 -16.05 -2.24
C LEU A 4 -17.19 -15.88 -0.74
N ALA A 5 -18.08 -14.95 -0.38
CA ALA A 5 -18.50 -14.74 1.01
C ALA A 5 -19.12 -16.00 1.64
N SER A 6 -19.83 -16.83 0.88
CA SER A 6 -20.37 -18.10 1.40
C SER A 6 -19.31 -19.16 1.75
N ARG A 7 -18.02 -18.90 1.46
CA ARG A 7 -16.90 -19.80 1.73
C ARG A 7 -15.97 -19.30 2.84
N ILE A 8 -16.24 -18.11 3.38
CA ILE A 8 -15.49 -17.50 4.47
C ILE A 8 -16.32 -17.68 5.73
N ASP A 9 -15.69 -18.13 6.81
CA ASP A 9 -16.28 -18.10 8.14
C ASP A 9 -16.01 -16.73 8.73
N PHE A 10 -17.06 -15.93 8.88
CA PHE A 10 -16.98 -14.59 9.48
C PHE A 10 -17.17 -14.64 11.00
N GLY A 11 -17.50 -15.81 11.56
CA GLY A 11 -17.74 -15.97 13.00
C GLY A 11 -19.16 -15.57 13.44
N ASP A 12 -19.25 -14.89 14.58
CA ASP A 12 -20.48 -14.38 15.18
C ASP A 12 -20.39 -12.89 15.53
N ASP A 13 -21.41 -12.36 16.22
CA ASP A 13 -21.51 -10.95 16.61
C ASP A 13 -21.37 -10.81 18.15
N SER A 14 -20.31 -11.38 18.73
CA SER A 14 -20.12 -11.49 20.19
C SER A 14 -19.04 -10.59 20.81
N GLY A 15 -18.32 -9.81 19.99
CA GLY A 15 -17.16 -9.00 20.40
C GLY A 15 -17.47 -7.76 21.23
N ASP A 16 -16.48 -6.87 21.35
CA ASP A 16 -16.66 -5.58 22.04
C ASP A 16 -17.45 -4.57 21.19
N TRP A 17 -17.37 -4.70 19.86
CA TRP A 17 -17.93 -3.76 18.87
C TRP A 17 -18.81 -4.41 17.79
N PRO A 18 -19.66 -5.42 18.08
CA PRO A 18 -20.42 -6.07 17.04
C PRO A 18 -21.49 -5.14 16.45
N ASN A 19 -21.68 -5.19 15.12
CA ASN A 19 -22.73 -4.45 14.41
C ASN A 19 -22.63 -2.91 14.56
N ASP A 20 -21.43 -2.35 14.59
CA ASP A 20 -21.21 -0.92 14.73
C ASP A 20 -21.02 -0.17 13.40
N GLY A 21 -20.92 -0.91 12.29
CA GLY A 21 -20.78 -0.42 10.93
C GLY A 21 -19.37 -0.51 10.35
N GLU A 22 -18.38 -0.93 11.13
CA GLU A 22 -17.02 -1.26 10.69
C GLU A 22 -16.79 -2.77 10.82
N CYS A 23 -15.77 -3.33 10.17
CA CYS A 23 -15.37 -4.72 10.37
C CYS A 23 -14.22 -4.78 11.38
N ASP A 24 -14.50 -5.25 12.59
CA ASP A 24 -13.53 -5.28 13.70
C ASP A 24 -12.58 -6.48 13.70
N ASP A 25 -12.79 -7.45 12.81
CA ASP A 25 -11.95 -8.63 12.74
C ASP A 25 -10.56 -8.26 12.16
N PRO A 26 -9.46 -8.43 12.93
CA PRO A 26 -8.10 -8.07 12.50
C PRO A 26 -7.59 -8.90 11.30
N ASP A 27 -8.28 -9.99 10.97
CA ASP A 27 -8.00 -10.78 9.78
C ASP A 27 -8.60 -10.15 8.52
N PHE A 28 -9.30 -9.03 8.62
CA PHE A 28 -9.77 -8.23 7.49
C PHE A 28 -9.03 -6.89 7.40
N VAL A 29 -8.88 -6.40 6.17
CA VAL A 29 -8.26 -5.10 5.85
C VAL A 29 -9.06 -4.39 4.77
N GLY A 30 -9.00 -3.07 4.76
CA GLY A 30 -9.62 -2.21 3.76
C GLY A 30 -10.38 -1.04 4.37
N SER A 31 -11.04 -0.24 3.54
CA SER A 31 -11.77 0.97 3.96
C SER A 31 -13.00 0.70 4.83
N GLY A 32 -13.48 -0.54 4.87
CA GLY A 32 -14.55 -0.97 5.76
C GLY A 32 -14.07 -1.69 7.02
N ALA A 33 -12.76 -1.79 7.26
CA ALA A 33 -12.21 -2.38 8.48
C ALA A 33 -12.04 -1.32 9.57
N ALA A 34 -12.14 -1.74 10.83
CA ALA A 34 -11.83 -0.89 11.97
C ALA A 34 -10.40 -0.35 11.88
N THR A 35 -10.18 0.86 12.38
CA THR A 35 -8.87 1.54 12.28
C THR A 35 -7.83 0.97 13.25
N ASP A 36 -8.26 0.37 14.37
CA ASP A 36 -7.40 -0.29 15.36
C ASP A 36 -7.99 -1.64 15.77
N PRO A 37 -8.01 -2.63 14.85
CA PRO A 37 -8.56 -3.94 15.14
C PRO A 37 -7.59 -4.70 16.03
N TYR A 38 -8.11 -5.39 17.04
CA TYR A 38 -7.29 -6.18 17.96
C TYR A 38 -7.84 -7.60 18.10
N ASP A 39 -6.96 -8.53 18.49
CA ASP A 39 -7.19 -9.97 18.44
C ASP A 39 -8.46 -10.46 19.17
N ALA A 40 -9.00 -9.70 20.12
CA ALA A 40 -10.21 -10.08 20.84
C ALA A 40 -11.48 -9.99 19.96
N ASN A 41 -11.46 -9.18 18.90
CA ASN A 41 -12.57 -9.03 17.96
C ASN A 41 -12.48 -9.99 16.75
N ARG A 42 -11.46 -10.84 16.69
CA ARG A 42 -11.35 -11.88 15.66
C ARG A 42 -12.59 -12.78 15.67
N MET A 43 -13.24 -12.93 14.51
CA MET A 43 -14.48 -13.67 14.31
C MET A 43 -15.66 -13.20 15.18
N ALA A 44 -15.66 -11.96 15.65
CA ALA A 44 -16.61 -11.48 16.66
C ALA A 44 -17.53 -10.35 16.15
N ASP A 45 -17.39 -9.99 14.87
CA ASP A 45 -18.18 -8.97 14.18
C ASP A 45 -18.58 -9.44 12.76
N ALA A 46 -19.22 -10.59 12.71
CA ALA A 46 -19.47 -11.31 11.47
C ALA A 46 -20.39 -10.56 10.50
N SER A 47 -21.41 -9.89 11.03
CA SER A 47 -22.41 -9.19 10.22
C SER A 47 -21.79 -8.06 9.40
N ASP A 48 -20.96 -7.23 10.01
CA ASP A 48 -20.34 -6.08 9.35
C ASP A 48 -19.15 -6.50 8.49
N CYS A 49 -18.29 -7.40 8.96
CA CYS A 49 -17.22 -7.98 8.14
C CYS A 49 -17.74 -8.67 6.88
N ARG A 50 -18.86 -9.40 6.97
CA ARG A 50 -19.50 -10.01 5.80
C ARG A 50 -20.09 -8.96 4.86
N ALA A 51 -20.74 -7.93 5.40
CA ALA A 51 -21.32 -6.85 4.61
C ALA A 51 -20.23 -6.09 3.86
N ALA A 52 -19.18 -5.71 4.56
CA ALA A 52 -18.01 -5.02 4.02
C ALA A 52 -17.29 -5.89 2.97
N PHE A 53 -17.12 -7.19 3.21
CA PHE A 53 -16.51 -8.11 2.23
C PHE A 53 -17.36 -8.23 0.95
N ILE A 54 -18.70 -8.28 1.10
CA ILE A 54 -19.61 -8.31 -0.05
C ILE A 54 -19.60 -6.99 -0.82
N ALA A 55 -19.50 -5.87 -0.10
CA ALA A 55 -19.36 -4.54 -0.67
C ALA A 55 -17.99 -4.32 -1.33
N GLY A 56 -17.00 -5.17 -1.00
CA GLY A 56 -15.63 -5.06 -1.47
C GLY A 56 -14.83 -3.98 -0.75
N THR A 57 -15.30 -3.52 0.41
CA THR A 57 -14.60 -2.54 1.26
C THR A 57 -13.64 -3.21 2.25
N VAL A 58 -13.71 -4.55 2.39
CA VAL A 58 -12.67 -5.34 3.07
C VAL A 58 -12.30 -6.62 2.31
N THR A 59 -11.10 -7.13 2.58
CA THR A 59 -10.60 -8.45 2.15
C THR A 59 -9.86 -9.14 3.29
N LEU A 60 -9.70 -10.47 3.21
CA LEU A 60 -8.91 -11.24 4.17
C LEU A 60 -7.41 -10.92 4.07
N ARG A 61 -6.80 -10.71 5.22
CA ARG A 61 -5.36 -10.79 5.48
C ARG A 61 -4.94 -12.26 5.35
N SER A 62 -3.82 -12.53 4.69
CA SER A 62 -3.38 -13.91 4.49
C SER A 62 -2.68 -14.50 5.72
N LEU A 63 -2.97 -15.79 6.01
CA LEU A 63 -2.60 -16.50 7.23
C LEU A 63 -1.23 -17.24 7.23
N ASP A 64 -0.51 -17.32 6.10
CA ASP A 64 0.62 -18.27 5.96
C ASP A 64 2.04 -17.69 6.21
N GLY A 65 2.21 -16.45 6.68
CA GLY A 65 3.54 -15.84 6.86
C GLY A 65 4.37 -15.66 5.56
N GLY A 66 3.81 -16.10 4.43
CA GLY A 66 4.11 -15.70 3.06
C GLY A 66 2.76 -15.68 2.35
N ALA A 67 2.32 -14.52 1.90
CA ALA A 67 0.90 -14.28 1.70
C ALA A 67 0.49 -14.23 0.21
N PRO A 68 -0.71 -14.71 -0.18
CA PRO A 68 -1.48 -14.04 -1.23
C PRO A 68 -1.88 -12.69 -0.63
N GLY A 69 -1.21 -11.61 -1.06
CA GLY A 69 -1.25 -10.31 -0.37
C GLY A 69 -0.10 -10.07 0.61
N GLY A 70 0.99 -10.84 0.52
CA GLY A 70 2.24 -10.56 1.23
C GLY A 70 3.11 -9.65 0.40
N PHE A 71 3.94 -8.85 1.06
CA PHE A 71 4.95 -8.09 0.35
C PHE A 71 5.91 -9.04 -0.37
N ASP A 72 6.03 -8.89 -1.69
CA ASP A 72 6.96 -9.67 -2.49
C ASP A 72 8.36 -9.05 -2.40
N TYR A 73 9.20 -9.62 -1.53
CA TYR A 73 10.60 -9.23 -1.39
C TYR A 73 11.41 -9.46 -2.67
N GLY A 74 10.95 -10.32 -3.58
CA GLY A 74 11.66 -10.66 -4.79
C GLY A 74 12.77 -11.68 -4.57
N ASN A 75 13.95 -11.42 -5.16
CA ASN A 75 15.12 -12.32 -5.15
C ASN A 75 16.42 -11.53 -4.98
N ASP A 76 17.57 -12.20 -5.09
CA ASP A 76 18.91 -11.61 -4.96
C ASP A 76 19.63 -11.53 -6.33
N SER A 77 18.97 -10.96 -7.33
CA SER A 77 19.53 -10.87 -8.69
C SER A 77 20.39 -9.65 -8.93
N SER A 78 20.33 -8.63 -8.07
CA SER A 78 21.16 -7.45 -8.18
C SER A 78 22.63 -7.79 -7.90
N ARG A 79 23.55 -7.03 -8.53
CA ARG A 79 24.98 -7.07 -8.19
C ARG A 79 25.28 -6.54 -6.78
N TRP A 80 24.35 -5.79 -6.21
CA TRP A 80 24.44 -5.23 -4.85
C TRP A 80 23.74 -6.10 -3.82
N SER A 81 23.04 -7.16 -4.25
CA SER A 81 22.42 -8.08 -3.31
C SER A 81 23.43 -8.75 -2.36
N ASN A 82 23.00 -8.98 -1.12
CA ASN A 82 23.80 -9.61 -0.07
C ASN A 82 25.08 -8.83 0.29
N ASP A 83 25.04 -7.50 0.23
CA ASP A 83 26.15 -6.62 0.63
C ASP A 83 25.98 -6.00 2.03
N GLY A 84 24.83 -6.22 2.67
CA GLY A 84 24.49 -5.79 4.02
C GLY A 84 23.76 -4.44 4.10
N GLU A 85 23.45 -3.81 2.97
CA GLU A 85 22.51 -2.70 2.85
C GLU A 85 21.24 -3.19 2.11
N CYS A 86 20.11 -2.49 2.24
CA CYS A 86 18.93 -2.76 1.41
C CYS A 86 18.93 -1.83 0.18
N ASP A 87 19.07 -2.39 -1.02
CA ASP A 87 19.10 -1.64 -2.29
C ASP A 87 17.72 -1.45 -2.94
N ASP A 88 16.69 -2.08 -2.40
CA ASP A 88 15.34 -2.05 -2.97
C ASP A 88 14.60 -0.75 -2.59
N LEU A 89 14.38 0.12 -3.58
CA LEU A 89 13.69 1.42 -3.40
C LEU A 89 12.27 1.33 -2.84
N ARG A 90 11.68 0.13 -2.76
CA ARG A 90 10.37 -0.08 -2.13
C ARG A 90 10.44 0.05 -0.61
N PHE A 91 11.64 0.07 -0.04
CA PHE A 91 11.92 0.25 1.37
C PHE A 91 12.42 1.68 1.68
N THR A 92 12.42 2.03 2.95
CA THR A 92 13.01 3.25 3.50
C THR A 92 13.60 2.97 4.88
N GLY A 93 14.54 3.80 5.34
CA GLY A 93 15.14 3.68 6.68
C GLY A 93 16.67 3.74 6.69
N PRO A 94 17.29 3.71 7.88
CA PRO A 94 18.74 3.80 8.03
C PRO A 94 19.53 2.60 7.45
N GLY A 95 18.90 1.44 7.24
CA GLY A 95 19.53 0.27 6.61
C GLY A 95 19.59 0.33 5.08
N MET A 96 19.02 1.36 4.45
CA MET A 96 19.04 1.51 3.00
C MET A 96 20.44 1.80 2.47
N ALA A 97 20.74 1.30 1.28
CA ALA A 97 21.88 1.74 0.51
C ALA A 97 21.78 3.24 0.20
N LYS A 98 22.92 3.92 0.15
CA LYS A 98 22.96 5.38 -0.07
C LYS A 98 22.59 5.79 -1.50
N LYS A 99 22.69 4.86 -2.44
CA LYS A 99 22.36 5.07 -3.85
C LYS A 99 21.43 3.96 -4.26
N LEU A 100 20.19 4.32 -4.57
CA LEU A 100 19.17 3.39 -5.01
C LEU A 100 19.03 3.50 -6.53
N ASP A 101 18.81 2.36 -7.17
CA ASP A 101 18.53 2.25 -8.60
C ASP A 101 17.20 1.52 -8.80
N HIS A 102 16.47 1.87 -9.88
CA HIS A 102 15.23 1.18 -10.22
C HIS A 102 15.49 -0.27 -10.65
N ASP A 103 16.68 -0.56 -11.18
CA ASP A 103 17.09 -1.91 -11.54
C ASP A 103 17.25 -2.85 -10.32
N ASP A 104 17.35 -2.29 -9.10
CA ASP A 104 17.53 -3.04 -7.85
C ASP A 104 16.20 -3.35 -7.13
N VAL A 105 15.06 -2.90 -7.68
CA VAL A 105 13.72 -3.24 -7.18
C VAL A 105 13.53 -4.77 -7.15
N ALA A 106 13.15 -5.31 -5.99
CA ALA A 106 12.91 -6.74 -5.79
C ALA A 106 14.12 -7.64 -6.11
N ALA A 107 15.32 -7.05 -6.07
CA ALA A 107 16.56 -7.72 -6.48
C ALA A 107 17.60 -7.83 -5.35
N ASP A 108 17.22 -7.46 -4.13
CA ASP A 108 18.00 -7.57 -2.90
C ASP A 108 17.16 -8.06 -1.71
N ALA A 109 16.48 -9.20 -1.92
CA ALA A 109 15.50 -9.72 -0.97
C ALA A 109 16.09 -10.10 0.39
N THR A 110 17.29 -10.70 0.41
CA THR A 110 17.90 -11.22 1.64
C THR A 110 18.23 -10.10 2.63
N ASP A 111 18.87 -9.03 2.19
CA ASP A 111 19.26 -7.93 3.08
C ASP A 111 18.06 -7.08 3.49
N CYS A 112 17.19 -6.71 2.55
CA CYS A 112 15.97 -5.96 2.86
C CYS A 112 15.07 -6.70 3.87
N LYS A 113 14.93 -8.03 3.76
CA LYS A 113 14.16 -8.82 4.73
C LYS A 113 14.83 -8.88 6.11
N ALA A 114 16.15 -9.04 6.15
CA ALA A 114 16.89 -9.06 7.40
C ALA A 114 16.82 -7.70 8.12
N LEU A 115 17.05 -6.63 7.38
CA LEU A 115 17.01 -5.26 7.88
C LEU A 115 15.60 -4.82 8.30
N GLU A 116 14.55 -5.31 7.62
CA GLU A 116 13.16 -5.08 8.04
C GLU A 116 12.86 -5.77 9.37
N ALA A 117 13.27 -7.03 9.52
CA ALA A 117 13.11 -7.78 10.78
C ALA A 117 13.89 -7.15 11.95
N GLU A 118 14.99 -6.44 11.66
CA GLU A 118 15.78 -5.68 12.63
C GLU A 118 15.23 -4.27 12.90
N GLY A 119 14.20 -3.84 12.17
CA GLY A 119 13.63 -2.50 12.24
C GLY A 119 14.55 -1.40 11.68
N GLN A 120 15.54 -1.77 10.88
CA GLN A 120 16.46 -0.83 10.20
C GLN A 120 15.88 -0.30 8.89
N VAL A 121 14.96 -1.04 8.27
CA VAL A 121 14.16 -0.56 7.14
C VAL A 121 12.69 -0.90 7.34
N SER A 122 11.83 -0.23 6.60
CA SER A 122 10.39 -0.52 6.51
C SER A 122 9.93 -0.39 5.06
N ILE A 123 8.98 -1.23 4.65
CA ILE A 123 8.31 -1.10 3.35
C ILE A 123 7.61 0.26 3.30
N ARG A 124 7.80 1.03 2.22
CA ARG A 124 7.11 2.32 2.05
C ARG A 124 5.61 2.05 1.87
N PRO A 125 4.71 2.87 2.46
CA PRO A 125 3.29 2.57 2.54
C PRO A 125 2.65 2.18 1.20
N VAL A 126 3.00 2.90 0.12
CA VAL A 126 2.44 2.68 -1.22
C VAL A 126 2.76 1.30 -1.83
N TYR A 127 3.82 0.64 -1.37
CA TYR A 127 4.17 -0.73 -1.80
C TYR A 127 3.63 -1.80 -0.86
N HIS A 128 2.95 -1.41 0.23
CA HIS A 128 2.28 -2.38 1.06
C HIS A 128 1.09 -2.98 0.29
N PRO A 129 0.92 -4.31 0.26
CA PRO A 129 -0.20 -4.93 -0.46
C PRO A 129 -1.58 -4.39 -0.03
N ASP A 130 -1.69 -4.02 1.25
CA ASP A 130 -2.91 -3.45 1.84
C ASP A 130 -3.20 -2.02 1.36
N TYR A 131 -2.21 -1.26 0.86
CA TYR A 131 -2.41 0.11 0.41
C TYR A 131 -3.24 0.15 -0.88
N ALA A 132 -2.88 -0.63 -1.91
CA ALA A 132 -3.68 -0.70 -3.13
C ALA A 132 -5.13 -1.17 -2.88
N LEU A 133 -5.36 -1.92 -1.79
CA LEU A 133 -6.70 -2.35 -1.36
C LEU A 133 -7.52 -1.24 -0.68
N GLY A 134 -6.88 -0.14 -0.24
CA GLY A 134 -7.55 1.04 0.30
C GLY A 134 -8.16 1.95 -0.79
N ALA A 135 -7.84 1.72 -2.06
CA ALA A 135 -8.42 2.46 -3.17
C ALA A 135 -9.94 2.21 -3.33
N PRO A 136 -10.73 3.20 -3.79
CA PRO A 136 -10.28 4.50 -4.23
C PRO A 136 -10.04 5.49 -3.09
N TYR A 137 -8.93 6.23 -3.17
CA TYR A 137 -8.58 7.26 -2.18
C TYR A 137 -9.32 8.59 -2.43
N ASP A 138 -9.70 9.28 -1.35
CA ASP A 138 -10.33 10.59 -1.43
C ASP A 138 -9.33 11.66 -1.91
N THR A 139 -9.70 12.37 -2.97
CA THR A 139 -8.88 13.42 -3.59
C THR A 139 -9.23 14.81 -3.11
N SER A 140 -10.25 14.97 -2.25
CA SER A 140 -10.77 16.29 -1.87
C SER A 140 -9.77 17.18 -1.13
N ALA A 141 -8.76 16.57 -0.49
CA ALA A 141 -7.76 17.26 0.32
C ALA A 141 -6.44 17.57 -0.42
N VAL A 142 -6.26 17.11 -1.66
CA VAL A 142 -5.00 17.22 -2.40
C VAL A 142 -5.17 18.17 -3.57
N ASP A 143 -4.27 19.16 -3.69
CA ASP A 143 -4.22 20.02 -4.87
C ASP A 143 -3.35 19.36 -5.95
N PHE A 144 -3.99 18.83 -7.00
CA PHE A 144 -3.30 18.21 -8.13
C PHE A 144 -2.82 19.22 -9.17
N GLY A 145 -3.29 20.48 -9.14
CA GLY A 145 -2.90 21.51 -10.09
C GLY A 145 -3.60 21.41 -11.45
N ASP A 146 -2.85 21.61 -12.53
CA ASP A 146 -3.32 21.55 -13.93
C ASP A 146 -2.51 20.58 -14.80
N ASP A 147 -2.76 20.54 -16.12
CA ASP A 147 -2.05 19.68 -17.08
C ASP A 147 -1.16 20.51 -18.03
N SER A 148 -0.47 21.52 -17.49
CA SER A 148 0.31 22.46 -18.31
C SER A 148 1.70 21.96 -18.74
N SER A 149 2.19 20.86 -18.18
CA SER A 149 3.50 20.30 -18.51
C SER A 149 3.51 19.63 -19.89
N PRO A 150 4.69 19.48 -20.55
CA PRO A 150 4.83 18.69 -21.78
C PRO A 150 4.63 17.18 -21.59
N TYR A 151 4.68 16.70 -20.35
CA TYR A 151 4.58 15.29 -19.99
C TYR A 151 3.19 14.92 -19.45
N ALA A 152 2.35 15.92 -19.17
CA ALA A 152 0.99 15.68 -18.70
C ALA A 152 0.12 14.86 -19.66
N ASN A 153 -0.79 14.06 -19.10
CA ASN A 153 -1.70 13.15 -19.81
C ASN A 153 -0.99 12.02 -20.57
N ASP A 154 0.12 11.52 -20.04
CA ASP A 154 0.83 10.34 -20.54
C ASP A 154 0.59 9.06 -19.71
N SER A 155 -0.32 9.14 -18.72
CA SER A 155 -0.70 8.08 -17.78
C SER A 155 0.35 7.75 -16.71
N ILE A 156 1.31 8.63 -16.51
CA ILE A 156 2.34 8.55 -15.47
C ILE A 156 2.31 9.87 -14.69
N CYS A 157 2.43 9.82 -13.37
CA CYS A 157 2.49 11.03 -12.56
C CYS A 157 3.92 11.60 -12.53
N ASP A 158 4.10 12.85 -12.96
CA ASP A 158 5.40 13.54 -12.95
C ASP A 158 5.62 14.43 -11.71
N ASP A 159 4.60 14.65 -10.89
CA ASP A 159 4.66 15.59 -9.79
C ASP A 159 5.53 15.07 -8.62
N PRO A 160 6.67 15.73 -8.30
CA PRO A 160 7.63 15.24 -7.30
C PRO A 160 7.09 15.21 -5.86
N ARG A 161 5.89 15.73 -5.60
CA ARG A 161 5.22 15.63 -4.29
C ARG A 161 4.72 14.22 -3.98
N PHE A 162 4.58 13.38 -5.00
CA PHE A 162 4.08 12.03 -4.86
C PHE A 162 5.19 10.99 -4.95
N GLU A 163 4.90 9.80 -4.43
CA GLU A 163 5.76 8.63 -4.54
C GLU A 163 4.95 7.37 -4.80
N GLY A 164 5.53 6.42 -5.54
CA GLY A 164 4.92 5.11 -5.77
C GLY A 164 5.13 4.57 -7.19
N PRO A 165 4.61 3.36 -7.48
CA PRO A 165 4.72 2.71 -8.78
C PRO A 165 4.04 3.45 -9.94
N GLY A 166 3.15 4.41 -9.67
CA GLY A 166 2.53 5.26 -10.70
C GLY A 166 3.35 6.50 -11.09
N MET A 167 4.54 6.69 -10.53
CA MET A 167 5.39 7.86 -10.77
C MET A 167 6.32 7.69 -11.97
N ALA A 168 6.72 8.81 -12.57
CA ALA A 168 7.83 8.85 -13.51
C ALA A 168 9.15 8.52 -12.81
N MET A 169 10.06 7.85 -13.53
CA MET A 169 11.38 7.49 -12.99
C MET A 169 12.28 8.71 -12.74
N THR A 170 12.04 9.80 -13.47
CA THR A 170 12.76 11.06 -13.32
C THR A 170 11.75 12.14 -12.98
N LEU A 171 11.86 12.71 -11.79
CA LEU A 171 10.98 13.75 -11.29
C LEU A 171 11.74 15.09 -11.29
N LEU A 172 11.10 16.13 -11.79
CA LEU A 172 11.66 17.48 -11.83
C LEU A 172 10.77 18.43 -11.02
N ASP A 173 11.40 19.36 -10.29
CA ASP A 173 10.67 20.41 -9.56
C ASP A 173 9.77 21.26 -10.47
N SER A 174 10.08 21.33 -11.77
CA SER A 174 9.27 22.04 -12.76
C SER A 174 7.92 21.39 -13.05
N ASP A 175 7.76 20.11 -12.75
CA ASP A 175 6.56 19.34 -13.09
C ASP A 175 5.53 19.32 -11.94
N ARG A 176 5.89 19.91 -10.79
CA ARG A 176 5.02 20.11 -9.64
C ARG A 176 3.75 20.88 -10.02
N LEU A 177 2.58 20.31 -9.71
CA LEU A 177 1.24 20.86 -9.98
C LEU A 177 0.89 21.02 -11.47
N THR A 178 1.58 20.31 -12.37
CA THR A 178 1.40 20.47 -13.82
C THR A 178 1.03 19.21 -14.57
N ASP A 179 0.73 18.14 -13.83
CA ASP A 179 0.29 16.83 -14.34
C ASP A 179 -0.90 16.28 -13.51
N ALA A 180 -1.95 17.09 -13.40
CA ALA A 180 -3.05 16.83 -12.48
C ALA A 180 -3.85 15.57 -12.80
N THR A 181 -4.13 15.34 -14.09
CA THR A 181 -5.00 14.22 -14.51
C THR A 181 -4.37 12.87 -14.17
N ASP A 182 -3.07 12.69 -14.43
CA ASP A 182 -2.40 11.41 -14.21
C ASP A 182 -2.10 11.17 -12.73
N CYS A 183 -1.60 12.19 -12.02
CA CYS A 183 -1.38 12.11 -10.59
C CYS A 183 -2.68 11.84 -9.81
N LYS A 184 -3.79 12.47 -10.19
CA LYS A 184 -5.09 12.21 -9.56
C LYS A 184 -5.55 10.77 -9.79
N ALA A 185 -5.44 10.27 -11.02
CA ALA A 185 -5.83 8.90 -11.34
C ALA A 185 -4.95 7.86 -10.64
N ALA A 186 -3.64 8.10 -10.57
CA ALA A 186 -2.71 7.25 -9.85
C ALA A 186 -2.95 7.26 -8.33
N PHE A 187 -3.27 8.42 -7.76
CA PHE A 187 -3.59 8.54 -6.33
C PHE A 187 -4.89 7.82 -6.00
N GLU A 188 -5.95 8.07 -6.77
CA GLU A 188 -7.25 7.40 -6.61
C GLU A 188 -7.10 5.88 -6.73
N SER A 189 -6.23 5.38 -7.60
CA SER A 189 -6.03 3.93 -7.76
C SER A 189 -5.08 3.29 -6.75
N GLY A 190 -4.53 4.07 -5.80
CA GLY A 190 -3.57 3.55 -4.81
C GLY A 190 -2.22 3.20 -5.39
N LEU A 191 -1.86 3.77 -6.55
CA LEU A 191 -0.55 3.59 -7.18
C LEU A 191 0.48 4.63 -6.73
N ILE A 192 0.03 5.73 -6.11
CA ILE A 192 0.90 6.73 -5.51
C ILE A 192 0.33 7.18 -4.16
N THR A 193 1.19 7.73 -3.32
CA THR A 193 0.84 8.46 -2.09
C THR A 193 1.53 9.83 -2.10
N LEU A 194 1.00 10.77 -1.33
CA LEU A 194 1.65 12.06 -1.10
C LEU A 194 2.78 11.87 -0.10
N VAL A 195 3.95 12.44 -0.38
CA VAL A 195 5.10 12.41 0.55
C VAL A 195 4.77 13.23 1.80
N GLU A 196 5.20 12.78 2.97
CA GLU A 196 4.95 13.48 4.24
C GLU A 196 5.39 14.95 4.18
N GLY A 197 4.48 15.86 4.53
CA GLY A 197 4.72 17.30 4.58
C GLY A 197 4.43 18.06 3.29
N GLU A 198 4.03 17.36 2.23
CA GLU A 198 3.49 17.97 1.00
C GLU A 198 1.96 18.17 1.11
N SER A 199 1.40 19.04 0.27
CA SER A 199 -0.04 19.34 0.16
C SER A 199 -0.43 19.64 -1.28
#